data_AF-A0AAW2EGM9-F1
#
_entry.id   AF-A0AAW2EGM9-F1
#
_cell.length_a   1.000
_cell.length_b   1.000
_cell.length_c   1.000
_cell.angle_alpha   90.00
_cell.angle_beta   90.00
_cell.angle_gamma   90.00
#
_symmetry.space_group_name_H-M   'P 1'
#
loop_
_entity.id
_entity.type
_entity.pdbx_description
1 polymer ?
#
loop_
_entity_poly.entity_id
_entity_poly.type
_entity_poly.pdbx_seq_one_letter_code
_entity_poly.pdbx_strand_id
1 'polypeptide(L)'
;MYRQAKTILLEMGHLYQVQDDYLACFGDSKVFGKDNTDIMEGKCTWLVVVALQRATSEQRKILEECYGVNDPEKVERVKQLFIDLGLPSTYSIYEEETYNLLNVHIQQISRGLPHSLFLNLLGKLYRRVT
;
A
#
# COMPACT_ATOMS: atom_id res chain seq x y z
N MET A 1 -20.20 -11.38 -16.45
CA MET A 1 -18.99 -10.92 -17.16
C MET A 1 -18.50 -9.56 -16.63
N TYR A 2 -19.08 -8.42 -17.00
CA TYR A 2 -18.61 -7.09 -16.56
C TYR A 2 -18.49 -6.92 -15.04
N ARG A 3 -19.49 -7.36 -14.26
CA ARG A 3 -19.45 -7.26 -12.78
C ARG A 3 -18.25 -7.99 -12.16
N GLN A 4 -17.95 -9.21 -12.63
CA GLN A 4 -16.80 -9.99 -12.13
C GLN A 4 -15.47 -9.31 -12.47
N ALA A 5 -15.32 -8.84 -13.71
CA ALA A 5 -14.14 -8.08 -14.12
C ALA A 5 -13.98 -6.79 -13.30
N LYS A 6 -15.07 -6.05 -13.08
CA LYS A 6 -15.07 -4.83 -12.26
C LYS A 6 -14.60 -5.12 -10.82
N THR A 7 -15.13 -6.16 -10.18
CA THR A 7 -14.72 -6.52 -8.80
C THR A 7 -13.22 -6.77 -8.72
N ILE A 8 -12.69 -7.64 -9.58
CA ILE A 8 -11.27 -8.01 -9.55
C ILE A 8 -10.37 -6.81 -9.88
N LEU A 9 -10.76 -5.99 -10.86
CA LEU A 9 -9.97 -4.81 -11.22
C LEU A 9 -9.99 -3.73 -10.13
N LEU A 10 -11.08 -3.60 -9.38
CA LEU A 10 -11.12 -2.69 -8.21
C LEU A 10 -10.23 -3.19 -7.08
N GLU A 11 -10.24 -4.50 -6.80
CA GLU A 11 -9.34 -5.11 -5.80
C GLU A 11 -7.87 -4.95 -6.20
N MET A 12 -7.53 -5.18 -7.48
CA MET A 12 -6.19 -4.92 -8.01
C MET A 12 -5.79 -3.44 -7.93
N GLY A 13 -6.72 -2.53 -8.24
CA GLY A 13 -6.49 -1.10 -8.12
C GLY A 13 -6.24 -0.67 -6.68
N HIS A 14 -6.96 -1.27 -5.73
CA HIS A 14 -6.72 -1.04 -4.31
C HIS A 14 -5.35 -1.55 -3.87
N LEU A 15 -4.96 -2.77 -4.27
CA LEU A 15 -3.60 -3.29 -4.04
C LEU A 15 -2.55 -2.32 -4.60
N TYR A 16 -2.71 -1.88 -5.84
CA TYR A 16 -1.79 -0.94 -6.49
C TYR A 16 -1.62 0.36 -5.71
N GLN A 17 -2.72 0.93 -5.19
CA GLN A 17 -2.64 2.16 -4.42
C GLN A 17 -1.94 1.96 -3.07
N VAL A 18 -2.20 0.84 -2.38
CA VAL A 18 -1.48 0.51 -1.14
C VAL A 18 0.02 0.32 -1.40
N GLN A 19 0.39 -0.30 -2.53
CA GLN A 19 1.79 -0.42 -2.95
C GLN A 19 2.40 0.97 -3.21
N ASP A 20 1.72 1.85 -3.93
CA ASP A 20 2.18 3.22 -4.19
C ASP A 20 2.41 4.01 -2.89
N ASP A 21 1.47 3.93 -1.95
CA ASP A 21 1.57 4.58 -0.63
C ASP A 21 2.77 4.04 0.18
N TYR A 22 2.98 2.72 0.15
CA TYR A 22 4.11 2.10 0.84
C TYR A 22 5.45 2.53 0.24
N LEU A 23 5.55 2.47 -1.10
CA LEU A 23 6.77 2.78 -1.85
C LEU A 23 7.12 4.28 -1.77
N ALA A 24 6.14 5.17 -1.70
CA ALA A 24 6.39 6.60 -1.47
C ALA A 24 7.00 6.90 -0.09
N CYS A 25 6.93 5.95 0.86
CA CYS A 25 7.52 6.09 2.19
C CYS A 25 8.86 5.35 2.32
N PHE A 26 8.88 4.08 1.88
CA PHE A 26 9.97 3.12 2.11
C PHE A 26 10.70 2.67 0.84
N GLY A 27 10.21 3.04 -0.35
CA GLY A 27 10.84 2.68 -1.61
C GLY A 27 12.12 3.47 -1.88
N ASP A 28 13.02 2.87 -2.65
CA ASP A 28 14.18 3.58 -3.20
C ASP A 28 13.71 4.57 -4.27
N SER A 29 13.88 5.88 -3.99
CA SER A 29 13.47 6.95 -4.89
C SER A 29 14.14 6.87 -6.26
N LYS A 30 15.33 6.25 -6.37
CA LYS A 30 16.01 6.02 -7.66
C LYS A 30 15.33 4.98 -8.52
N VAL A 31 14.69 3.99 -7.89
CA VAL A 31 13.98 2.91 -8.58
C VAL A 31 12.55 3.33 -8.88
N PHE A 32 11.91 4.04 -7.94
CA PHE A 32 10.50 4.41 -8.04
C PHE A 32 10.25 5.72 -8.80
N GLY A 33 11.26 6.60 -8.90
CA GLY A 33 11.18 7.85 -9.65
C GLY A 33 10.16 8.85 -9.12
N LYS A 34 9.72 8.69 -7.86
CA LYS A 34 8.74 9.55 -7.20
C LYS A 34 9.40 10.21 -5.99
N ASP A 35 9.05 11.47 -5.76
CA ASP A 35 9.47 12.19 -4.57
C ASP A 35 8.71 11.66 -3.36
N ASN A 36 9.44 11.33 -2.28
CA ASN A 36 8.90 10.73 -1.06
C ASN A 36 8.23 11.78 -0.16
N THR A 37 7.20 12.47 -0.67
CA THR A 37 6.58 13.66 -0.03
C THR A 37 5.27 13.40 0.70
N ASP A 38 4.72 12.19 0.69
CA ASP A 38 3.38 11.94 1.21
C ASP A 38 3.21 12.30 2.69
N ILE A 39 4.26 12.08 3.50
CA ILE A 39 4.26 12.47 4.92
C ILE A 39 4.28 13.99 5.08
N MET A 40 5.12 14.72 4.35
CA MET A 40 5.21 16.19 4.46
C MET A 40 3.97 16.88 3.91
N GLU A 41 3.30 16.28 2.92
CA GLU A 41 2.04 16.77 2.34
C GLU A 41 0.81 16.38 3.18
N GLY A 42 0.98 15.51 4.18
CA GLY A 42 -0.10 15.08 5.05
C GLY A 42 -1.14 14.24 4.34
N LYS A 43 -0.74 13.47 3.32
CA LYS A 43 -1.68 12.65 2.54
C LYS A 43 -2.33 11.57 3.38
N CYS A 44 -3.58 11.27 3.07
CA CYS A 44 -4.30 10.13 3.64
C CYS A 44 -3.84 8.84 2.96
N THR A 45 -2.65 8.36 3.35
CA THR A 45 -2.07 7.11 2.86
C THR A 45 -2.56 5.91 3.68
N TRP A 46 -2.45 4.72 3.11
CA TRP A 46 -2.68 3.47 3.83
C TRP A 46 -1.83 3.39 5.11
N LEU A 47 -0.57 3.84 5.05
CA LEU A 47 0.35 3.82 6.20
C LEU A 47 -0.18 4.63 7.39
N VAL A 48 -0.64 5.88 7.18
CA VAL A 48 -1.13 6.70 8.30
C VAL A 48 -2.44 6.16 8.86
N VAL A 49 -3.31 5.61 8.02
CA VAL A 49 -4.57 4.99 8.48
C VAL A 49 -4.28 3.77 9.36
N VAL A 50 -3.37 2.89 8.94
CA VAL A 50 -2.99 1.72 9.75
C VAL A 50 -2.22 2.13 11.00
N ALA A 51 -1.38 3.16 10.93
CA ALA A 51 -0.69 3.71 12.09
C ALA A 51 -1.69 4.21 13.14
N LEU A 52 -2.69 4.99 12.73
CA LEU A 52 -3.72 5.53 13.62
C LEU A 52 -4.58 4.45 14.30
N GLN A 53 -4.76 3.30 13.65
CA GLN A 53 -5.49 2.15 14.22
C GLN A 53 -4.69 1.43 15.32
N ARG A 54 -3.36 1.52 15.30
CA ARG A 54 -2.46 0.74 16.17
C ARG A 54 -1.73 1.58 17.21
N ALA A 55 -1.57 2.87 16.95
CA ALA A 55 -0.85 3.78 17.81
C ALA A 55 -1.50 3.89 19.19
N THR A 56 -0.65 3.81 20.22
CA THR A 56 -1.00 4.28 21.58
C THR A 56 -1.28 5.79 21.58
N SER A 57 -1.85 6.30 22.67
CA SER A 57 -2.09 7.73 22.83
C SER A 57 -0.80 8.56 22.72
N GLU A 58 0.32 8.05 23.24
CA GLU A 58 1.64 8.68 23.15
C GLU A 58 2.18 8.68 21.73
N GLN A 59 2.07 7.55 21.02
CA GLN A 59 2.48 7.45 19.62
C GLN A 59 1.62 8.32 18.70
N ARG A 60 0.33 8.49 19.02
CA ARG A 60 -0.57 9.34 18.25
C ARG A 60 -0.18 10.81 18.30
N LYS A 61 0.35 11.30 19.43
CA LYS A 61 0.88 12.66 19.54
C LYS A 61 2.00 12.93 18.54
N ILE A 62 2.84 11.93 18.26
CA ILE A 62 3.88 12.04 17.23
C ILE A 62 3.25 12.33 15.86
N LEU A 63 2.17 11.62 15.50
CA LEU A 63 1.48 11.88 14.24
C LEU A 63 0.85 13.28 14.21
N GLU A 64 0.24 13.71 15.32
CA GLU A 64 -0.36 15.05 15.45
C GLU A 64 0.68 16.18 15.35
N GLU A 65 1.89 15.98 15.85
CA GLU A 65 2.96 16.96 15.85
C GLU A 65 3.81 16.96 14.56
N CYS A 66 3.95 15.80 13.92
CA CYS A 66 4.92 15.57 12.85
C CYS A 66 4.31 15.36 11.46
N TYR A 67 3.12 14.78 11.35
CA TYR A 67 2.51 14.43 10.06
C TYR A 67 1.97 15.68 9.34
N GLY A 68 2.21 15.82 8.03
CA GLY A 68 1.81 16.99 7.26
C GLY A 68 2.67 18.24 7.50
N VAL A 69 3.86 18.07 8.05
CA VAL A 69 4.81 19.16 8.27
C VAL A 69 6.00 19.01 7.33
N ASN A 70 6.32 20.07 6.60
CA ASN A 70 7.49 20.13 5.72
C ASN A 70 8.78 20.37 6.52
N ASP A 71 9.16 19.37 7.31
CA ASP A 71 10.35 19.34 8.14
C ASP A 71 10.97 17.92 8.06
N PRO A 72 12.20 17.77 7.56
CA PRO A 72 12.85 16.47 7.41
C PRO A 72 12.94 15.66 8.71
N GLU A 73 13.17 16.30 9.86
CA GLU A 73 13.28 15.60 11.15
C GLU A 73 11.93 15.03 11.57
N LYS A 74 10.85 15.76 11.32
CA LYS A 74 9.47 15.30 11.58
C LYS A 74 9.07 14.18 10.63
N VAL A 75 9.46 14.26 9.36
CA VAL A 75 9.24 13.19 8.38
C VAL A 75 9.94 11.91 8.86
N GLU A 76 11.20 11.99 9.27
CA GLU A 76 11.95 10.83 9.77
C GLU A 76 11.34 10.27 11.06
N ARG A 77 10.85 11.15 11.94
CA ARG A 77 10.16 10.73 13.17
C ARG A 77 8.90 9.92 12.88
N VAL A 78 8.12 10.31 11.87
CA VAL A 78 6.94 9.55 11.40
C VAL A 78 7.36 8.22 10.79
N LYS A 79 8.42 8.19 9.96
CA LYS A 79 8.94 6.95 9.37
C LYS A 79 9.38 5.96 10.45
N GLN A 80 10.10 6.44 11.47
CA GLN A 80 10.48 5.62 12.61
C GLN A 80 9.26 5.08 13.36
N LEU A 81 8.23 5.91 13.58
CA LEU A 81 6.99 5.45 14.18
C LEU A 81 6.32 4.33 13.35
N PHE A 82 6.29 4.44 12.02
CA PHE A 82 5.77 3.37 11.16
C PHE A 82 6.58 2.07 11.30
N ILE A 83 7.89 2.15 11.48
CA ILE A 83 8.74 1.00 11.77
C ILE A 83 8.39 0.40 13.14
N ASP A 84 8.29 1.24 14.18
CA ASP A 84 7.98 0.83 15.55
C ASP A 84 6.61 0.14 15.66
N LEU A 85 5.65 0.52 14.79
CA LEU A 85 4.32 -0.09 14.68
C LEU A 85 4.30 -1.36 13.80
N GLY A 86 5.44 -1.78 13.26
CA GLY A 86 5.56 -2.97 12.42
C GLY A 86 4.85 -2.85 11.07
N LEU A 87 4.69 -1.63 10.54
CA LEU A 87 3.97 -1.42 9.28
C LEU A 87 4.64 -2.07 8.07
N PRO A 88 5.98 -2.13 7.94
CA PRO A 88 6.63 -2.90 6.86
C PRO A 88 6.20 -4.37 6.82
N SER A 89 6.22 -5.05 7.97
CA SER A 89 5.76 -6.45 8.05
C SER A 89 4.27 -6.57 7.75
N THR A 90 3.48 -5.60 8.21
CA THR A 90 2.02 -5.58 7.94
C THR A 90 1.73 -5.43 6.46
N TYR A 91 2.46 -4.56 5.77
CA TYR A 91 2.35 -4.39 4.33
C TYR A 91 2.72 -5.68 3.60
N SER A 92 3.84 -6.34 3.97
CA SER A 92 4.25 -7.59 3.33
C SER A 92 3.20 -8.69 3.45
N ILE A 93 2.59 -8.84 4.63
CA ILE A 93 1.49 -9.80 4.85
C ILE A 93 0.28 -9.41 4.01
N TYR A 94 -0.12 -8.14 4.03
CA TYR A 94 -1.26 -7.64 3.25
C TYR A 94 -1.07 -7.88 1.74
N GLU A 95 0.12 -7.60 1.20
CA GLU A 95 0.42 -7.80 -0.22
C GLU A 95 0.31 -9.28 -0.61
N GLU A 96 0.91 -10.18 0.19
CA GLU A 96 0.87 -11.62 -0.06
C GLU A 96 -0.55 -12.19 0.04
N GLU A 97 -1.29 -11.84 1.10
CA GLU A 97 -2.67 -12.29 1.28
C GLU A 97 -3.59 -11.79 0.17
N THR A 98 -3.45 -10.51 -0.21
CA THR A 98 -4.25 -9.90 -1.29
C THR A 98 -3.93 -10.53 -2.64
N TYR A 99 -2.64 -10.81 -2.92
CA TYR A 99 -2.23 -11.52 -4.13
C TYR A 99 -2.81 -12.93 -4.20
N ASN A 100 -2.77 -13.68 -3.09
CA ASN A 100 -3.32 -15.03 -3.02
C ASN A 100 -4.84 -15.03 -3.20
N LEU A 101 -5.53 -14.08 -2.56
CA LEU A 101 -6.98 -13.91 -2.70
C LEU A 101 -7.37 -13.57 -4.14
N LEU A 102 -6.67 -12.62 -4.76
CA LEU A 102 -6.89 -12.24 -6.16
C LEU A 102 -6.68 -13.43 -7.10
N ASN A 103 -5.65 -14.26 -6.87
CA ASN A 103 -5.47 -15.50 -7.64
C ASN A 103 -6.68 -16.43 -7.52
N VAL A 104 -7.17 -16.67 -6.31
CA VAL A 104 -8.37 -17.51 -6.08
C VAL A 104 -9.59 -16.92 -6.79
N HIS A 105 -9.84 -15.62 -6.65
CA HIS A 105 -10.94 -14.92 -7.33
C HIS A 105 -10.85 -15.03 -8.84
N ILE A 106 -9.65 -14.92 -9.41
CA ILE A 106 -9.43 -15.06 -10.86
C ILE A 106 -9.78 -16.47 -11.33
N GLN A 107 -9.40 -17.52 -10.60
CA GLN A 107 -9.73 -18.91 -10.95
C GLN A 107 -11.24 -19.21 -10.90
N GLN A 108 -12.02 -18.39 -10.19
CA GLN A 108 -13.47 -18.55 -10.05
C GLN A 108 -14.28 -17.73 -11.07
N ILE A 109 -13.62 -17.00 -11.99
CA ILE A 109 -14.32 -16.22 -13.01
C ILE A 109 -15.06 -17.15 -13.99
N SER A 110 -16.19 -16.68 -14.54
CA SER A 110 -16.88 -17.40 -15.62
C SER A 110 -15.99 -17.60 -16.87
N ARG A 111 -16.14 -18.73 -17.56
CA ARG A 111 -15.34 -19.11 -18.77
C ARG A 111 -15.37 -18.10 -19.93
N GLY A 112 -16.32 -17.15 -19.92
CA GLY A 112 -16.40 -16.08 -20.92
C GLY A 112 -15.40 -14.93 -20.70
N LEU A 113 -14.62 -14.94 -19.62
CA LEU A 113 -13.53 -13.99 -19.40
C LEU A 113 -12.17 -14.70 -19.47
N PRO A 114 -11.20 -14.14 -20.21
CA PRO A 114 -9.86 -14.72 -20.30
C PRO A 114 -9.13 -14.56 -18.97
N HIS A 115 -9.00 -15.65 -18.22
CA HIS A 115 -8.33 -15.66 -16.91
C HIS A 115 -6.86 -15.22 -17.03
N SER A 116 -6.21 -15.62 -18.13
CA SER A 116 -4.83 -15.24 -18.46
C SER A 116 -4.63 -13.72 -18.51
N LEU A 117 -5.63 -12.94 -18.92
CA LEU A 117 -5.54 -11.48 -18.92
C LEU A 117 -5.37 -10.93 -17.50
N PHE A 118 -6.17 -11.42 -16.55
CA PHE A 118 -6.11 -10.99 -15.16
C PHE A 118 -4.86 -11.52 -14.46
N LEU A 119 -4.45 -12.77 -14.72
CA LEU A 119 -3.22 -13.33 -14.17
C LEU A 119 -1.98 -12.57 -14.66
N ASN A 120 -1.93 -12.20 -15.94
CA ASN A 120 -0.84 -11.40 -16.49
C ASN A 120 -0.79 -10.00 -15.87
N LEU A 121 -1.95 -9.38 -15.59
CA LEU A 121 -2.00 -8.09 -14.91
C LEU A 121 -1.53 -8.23 -13.45
N LEU A 122 -2.03 -9.24 -12.73
CA LEU A 122 -1.66 -9.51 -11.34
C LEU A 122 -0.16 -9.79 -11.20
N GLY A 123 0.42 -10.55 -12.12
CA GLY A 123 1.85 -10.86 -12.14
C GLY A 123 2.74 -9.62 -12.32
N LYS A 124 2.24 -8.56 -12.97
CA LYS A 124 2.95 -7.28 -13.07
C LYS A 124 2.81 -6.40 -11.81
N LEU A 125 1.78 -6.65 -11.00
CA LEU A 125 1.52 -5.91 -9.77
C LEU A 125 2.29 -6.49 -8.60
N TYR A 126 2.36 -7.81 -8.49
CA TYR A 126 3.02 -8.47 -7.36
C TYR A 126 4.50 -8.09 -7.29
N ARG A 127 4.96 -7.61 -6.12
CA ARG A 127 6.38 -7.33 -5.87
C ARG A 127 7.02 -6.37 -6.89
N ARG A 128 6.26 -5.36 -7.34
CA ARG A 128 6.63 -4.46 -8.45
C ARG A 128 8.01 -3.79 -8.33
N VAL A 129 8.64 -3.77 -7.15
CA VAL A 129 9.89 -3.04 -6.89
C VAL A 129 10.89 -3.81 -6.01
N THR A 130 10.71 -5.13 -5.90
CA THR A 130 11.70 -6.07 -5.31
C THR A 130 12.27 -7.00 -6.37
#